data_AF-A0A9D1FH50-F1
#
_entry.id   AF-A0A9D1FH50-F1
#
_cell.length_a   1.000
_cell.length_b   1.000
_cell.length_c   1.000
_cell.angle_alpha   90.00
_cell.angle_beta   90.00
_cell.angle_gamma   90.00
#
_symmetry.space_group_name_H-M   'P 1'
#
loop_
_entity.id
_entity.type
_entity.pdbx_description
1 polymer ?
#
loop_
_entity_poly.entity_id
_entity_poly.type
_entity_poly.pdbx_seq_one_letter_code
_entity_poly.pdbx_strand_id
1 'polypeptide(L)'
;MSSIDSNFLTSKISSSSLDLSNAQKTLESAKDGLFDLSSITSGGDSFISTTDAAGATTGTSQSQLPNTTDSNGNFVATGSYASQIQQYQQYISQLEQQIQEYEQQIQQYNTQLEAEKAELEATNQKIAATEQELQNYENQKAAKEAQYENVLAQIDQAEANNEDGEQDVVINSLTSKLNTLSTEITLLGINISSKSAELETYKEQASASQATIADLEEKISSTETLKTTAELQKTDAQEKLCAAQEAKAAEDAAKAAAAKAAAEAAKKAAECESDSDDSDSSTSSSSSSSTSNKTVDGNSIMSMVSDEEKAIIEEEGIDLTEKNSDGSAKYIIAQGGTSSTDYHVYEVDSSGNGSSLARKYAEDEGYDIVEEGYGNIYDASNEDYDDCYYAEREVYNVTGVCEDTGDVTMECSTKDYATASPLSFDLEGDGVKTSDELIRYDIDGDGKLDTINDSADAILVFDADGDGISGEDGSECFGDNTDLDGDGKADGYKDGFEALKALADQEGLVDGVYDTTLDEEDLKVLEEKYGLQIKTDGYNSEASSLFDAGITEINLATTDETTLHKNFDGKQNDLMTQEGATFVVNGEEREYADIWHAKKDE
;
A
#
# COMPACT_ATOMS: atom_id res chain seq x y z
N MET A 1 -48.52 -54.21 8.70
CA MET A 1 -47.23 -53.53 8.45
C MET A 1 -47.03 -52.50 9.53
N SER A 2 -45.77 -52.34 9.95
CA SER A 2 -45.29 -51.98 11.28
C SER A 2 -45.86 -50.69 11.88
N SER A 3 -46.25 -50.78 13.16
CA SER A 3 -46.36 -49.65 14.08
C SER A 3 -44.96 -49.05 14.26
N ILE A 4 -44.75 -47.83 13.79
CA ILE A 4 -43.57 -47.04 14.16
C ILE A 4 -43.94 -46.32 15.45
N ASP A 5 -43.30 -46.73 16.54
CA ASP A 5 -43.52 -46.22 17.88
C ASP A 5 -43.31 -44.69 17.96
N SER A 6 -44.38 -43.94 18.22
CA SER A 6 -44.32 -42.52 18.59
C SER A 6 -43.40 -42.23 19.80
N ASN A 7 -43.03 -43.25 20.57
CA ASN A 7 -42.07 -43.12 21.66
C ASN A 7 -40.61 -42.92 21.18
N PHE A 8 -40.26 -43.31 19.94
CA PHE A 8 -38.89 -43.19 19.44
C PHE A 8 -38.54 -41.76 19.00
N LEU A 9 -39.48 -41.07 18.35
CA LEU A 9 -39.32 -39.66 17.95
C LEU A 9 -39.34 -38.72 19.17
N THR A 10 -40.24 -38.96 20.13
CA THR A 10 -40.33 -38.16 21.35
C THR A 10 -39.07 -38.33 22.22
N SER A 11 -38.52 -39.54 22.30
CA SER A 11 -37.27 -39.82 23.01
C SER A 11 -36.07 -39.10 22.40
N LYS A 12 -35.93 -39.05 21.07
CA LYS A 12 -34.81 -38.37 20.41
C LYS A 12 -34.93 -36.85 20.51
N ILE A 13 -36.13 -36.30 20.36
CA ILE A 13 -36.34 -34.85 20.50
C ILE A 13 -36.07 -34.41 21.95
N SER A 14 -36.53 -35.18 22.95
CA SER A 14 -36.22 -34.88 24.36
C SER A 14 -34.74 -35.04 24.71
N SER A 15 -34.02 -36.02 24.14
CA SER A 15 -32.57 -36.13 24.35
C SER A 15 -31.80 -34.98 23.70
N SER A 16 -32.19 -34.58 22.48
CA SER A 16 -31.58 -33.45 21.78
C SER A 16 -31.90 -32.11 22.46
N SER A 17 -33.09 -31.93 23.03
CA SER A 17 -33.41 -30.72 23.83
C SER A 17 -32.67 -30.68 25.16
N LEU A 18 -32.38 -31.84 25.76
CA LEU A 18 -31.55 -31.95 26.97
C LEU A 18 -30.09 -31.63 26.68
N ASP A 19 -29.55 -32.08 25.54
CA ASP A 19 -28.19 -31.71 25.10
C ASP A 19 -28.07 -30.22 24.75
N LEU A 20 -29.09 -29.63 24.11
CA LEU A 20 -29.13 -28.18 23.84
C LEU A 20 -29.24 -27.35 25.12
N SER A 21 -30.04 -27.80 26.10
CA SER A 21 -30.15 -27.12 27.40
C SER A 21 -28.87 -27.23 28.22
N ASN A 22 -28.13 -28.35 28.11
CA ASN A 22 -26.83 -28.49 28.74
C ASN A 22 -25.77 -27.64 28.04
N ALA A 23 -25.77 -27.58 26.70
CA ALA A 23 -24.89 -26.69 25.94
C ALA A 23 -25.17 -25.20 26.25
N GLN A 24 -26.43 -24.80 26.36
CA GLN A 24 -26.81 -23.46 26.81
C GLN A 24 -26.38 -23.19 28.26
N LYS A 25 -26.48 -24.16 29.17
CA LYS A 25 -25.95 -23.99 30.53
C LYS A 25 -24.43 -23.90 30.58
N THR A 26 -23.72 -24.63 29.73
CA THR A 26 -22.26 -24.53 29.61
C THR A 26 -21.85 -23.18 29.01
N LEU A 27 -22.61 -22.67 28.03
CA LEU A 27 -22.43 -21.33 27.47
C LEU A 27 -22.76 -20.23 28.49
N GLU A 28 -23.84 -20.37 29.26
CA GLU A 28 -24.20 -19.42 30.33
C GLU A 28 -23.18 -19.44 31.48
N SER A 29 -22.64 -20.63 31.81
CA SER A 29 -21.56 -20.74 32.80
C SER A 29 -20.22 -20.18 32.28
N ALA A 30 -19.97 -20.25 30.97
CA ALA A 30 -18.83 -19.59 30.32
C ALA A 30 -19.03 -18.07 30.24
N LYS A 31 -20.27 -17.61 30.03
CA LYS A 31 -20.68 -16.20 30.07
C LYS A 31 -20.55 -15.62 31.48
N ASP A 32 -20.97 -16.34 32.52
CA ASP A 32 -20.77 -15.97 33.92
C ASP A 32 -19.27 -15.94 34.30
N GLY A 33 -18.47 -16.87 33.76
CA GLY A 33 -17.01 -16.87 33.92
C GLY A 33 -16.30 -15.71 33.18
N LEU A 34 -16.86 -15.25 32.06
CA LEU A 34 -16.38 -14.10 31.29
C LEU A 34 -16.79 -12.77 31.95
N PHE A 35 -17.98 -12.71 32.56
CA PHE A 35 -18.41 -11.59 33.40
C PHE A 35 -17.57 -11.47 34.69
N ASP A 36 -17.04 -12.56 35.24
CA ASP A 36 -16.14 -12.49 36.42
C ASP A 36 -14.71 -11.99 36.07
N LEU A 37 -14.35 -11.91 34.79
CA LEU A 37 -13.16 -11.18 34.33
C LEU A 37 -13.41 -9.68 34.21
N SER A 38 -14.64 -9.26 33.88
CA SER A 38 -15.04 -7.84 33.89
C SER A 38 -15.11 -7.23 35.30
N SER A 39 -15.29 -8.06 36.34
CA SER A 39 -15.26 -7.63 37.74
C SER A 39 -13.84 -7.39 38.27
N ILE A 40 -12.82 -7.94 37.59
CA ILE A 40 -11.40 -7.70 37.88
C ILE A 40 -10.92 -6.38 37.23
N THR A 41 -11.55 -5.94 36.13
CA THR A 41 -11.25 -4.64 35.49
C THR A 41 -12.13 -3.49 35.99
N SER A 42 -13.31 -3.75 36.55
CA SER A 42 -14.19 -2.72 37.15
C SER A 42 -13.70 -2.13 38.47
N GLY A 43 -12.50 -2.48 38.94
CA GLY A 43 -11.79 -1.79 40.02
C GLY A 43 -10.99 -0.56 39.56
N GLY A 44 -10.90 -0.31 38.24
CA GLY A 44 -10.09 0.76 37.64
C GLY A 44 -10.81 2.08 37.35
N ASP A 45 -12.14 2.13 37.38
CA ASP A 45 -12.93 3.29 36.94
C ASP A 45 -13.14 4.36 38.03
N SER A 46 -12.05 4.94 38.54
CA SER A 46 -12.14 6.10 39.43
C SER A 46 -11.28 7.30 39.02
N PHE A 47 -10.80 7.38 37.77
CA PHE A 47 -9.84 8.43 37.42
C PHE A 47 -10.09 9.16 36.09
N ILE A 48 -11.33 9.54 35.78
CA ILE A 48 -11.57 10.72 34.95
C ILE A 48 -12.74 11.52 35.53
N SER A 49 -12.43 12.49 36.39
CA SER A 49 -13.26 13.68 36.52
C SER A 49 -12.46 14.89 37.01
N THR A 50 -12.65 15.99 36.28
CA THR A 50 -12.48 17.41 36.62
C THR A 50 -11.11 18.07 36.40
N THR A 51 -11.17 19.04 35.49
CA THR A 51 -10.27 20.16 35.26
C THR A 51 -10.12 21.09 36.48
N ASP A 52 -8.92 21.66 36.54
CA ASP A 52 -8.46 22.89 37.21
C ASP A 52 -7.94 22.88 38.66
N ALA A 53 -6.72 23.45 38.74
CA ALA A 53 -6.02 24.11 39.85
C ALA A 53 -5.06 23.29 40.74
N ALA A 54 -3.77 23.41 40.37
CA ALA A 54 -2.62 23.69 41.24
C ALA A 54 -2.26 22.73 42.41
N GLY A 55 -1.09 22.10 42.30
CA GLY A 55 -0.23 21.80 43.45
C GLY A 55 0.23 20.34 43.61
N ALA A 56 1.47 20.08 43.19
CA ALA A 56 2.44 19.13 43.75
C ALA A 56 2.01 17.68 44.14
N THR A 57 2.55 16.73 43.36
CA THR A 57 3.21 15.46 43.76
C THR A 57 2.49 14.45 44.67
N THR A 58 2.21 13.27 44.09
CA THR A 58 2.59 11.88 44.49
C THR A 58 1.67 10.93 43.68
N GLY A 59 2.05 9.92 42.90
CA GLY A 59 3.27 9.11 42.86
C GLY A 59 2.85 7.66 42.55
N THR A 60 2.49 7.39 41.30
CA THR A 60 2.48 6.05 40.67
C THR A 60 3.26 6.23 39.36
N SER A 61 4.31 5.43 39.16
CA SER A 61 5.36 5.66 38.20
C SER A 61 4.89 5.56 36.74
N GLN A 62 4.28 6.62 36.21
CA GLN A 62 4.41 6.98 34.80
C GLN A 62 5.84 7.48 34.61
N SER A 63 6.59 6.85 33.70
CA SER A 63 7.85 7.37 33.22
C SER A 63 7.57 8.73 32.55
N GLN A 64 7.74 9.83 33.28
CA GLN A 64 7.57 11.17 32.73
C GLN A 64 8.59 11.39 31.61
N LEU A 65 8.07 11.67 30.41
CA LEU A 65 8.80 12.15 29.24
C LEU A 65 9.80 13.27 29.62
N PRO A 66 11.05 13.24 29.11
CA PRO A 66 11.95 14.39 29.23
C PRO A 66 11.30 15.59 28.54
N ASN A 67 11.07 16.67 29.29
CA ASN A 67 10.11 17.70 28.89
C ASN A 67 10.79 18.89 28.22
N THR A 68 11.07 18.76 26.92
CA THR A 68 11.29 19.89 26.00
C THR A 68 10.73 19.51 24.63
N THR A 69 9.64 20.16 24.24
CA THR A 69 9.03 20.01 22.91
C THR A 69 9.19 21.30 22.11
N ASP A 70 9.20 21.20 20.78
CA ASP A 70 9.19 22.37 19.89
C ASP A 70 7.77 22.96 19.74
N SER A 71 7.62 23.93 18.83
CA SER A 71 6.35 24.61 18.59
C SER A 71 5.28 23.70 17.97
N ASN A 72 5.71 22.58 17.39
CA ASN A 72 4.87 21.57 16.76
C ASN A 72 4.58 20.40 17.71
N GLY A 73 5.10 20.43 18.94
CA GLY A 73 4.92 19.38 19.94
C GLY A 73 5.93 18.25 19.84
N ASN A 74 6.91 18.32 18.94
CA ASN A 74 7.91 17.26 18.77
C ASN A 74 8.97 17.32 19.85
N PHE A 75 9.46 16.17 20.28
CA PHE A 75 10.50 16.08 21.29
C PHE A 75 11.82 16.72 20.82
N VAL A 76 12.42 17.53 21.68
CA VAL A 76 13.70 18.21 21.44
C VAL A 76 14.67 17.82 22.54
N ALA A 77 15.75 17.13 22.20
CA ALA A 77 16.78 16.82 23.18
C ALA A 77 17.68 18.04 23.43
N THR A 78 18.13 18.22 24.68
CA THR A 78 18.97 19.38 25.07
C THR A 78 20.27 18.97 25.75
N GLY A 79 21.26 19.86 25.76
CA GLY A 79 22.56 19.65 26.40
C GLY A 79 23.65 19.14 25.46
N SER A 80 24.63 18.42 26.00
CA SER A 80 25.73 17.83 25.19
C SER A 80 25.19 16.76 24.23
N TYR A 81 25.89 16.47 23.12
CA TYR A 81 25.46 15.39 22.22
C TYR A 81 25.32 14.04 22.93
N ALA A 82 26.15 13.74 23.93
CA ALA A 82 26.00 12.53 24.75
C ALA A 82 24.69 12.49 25.54
N SER A 83 24.26 13.65 26.06
CA SER A 83 22.98 13.80 26.77
C SER A 83 21.79 13.74 25.81
N GLN A 84 21.95 14.27 24.59
CA GLN A 84 20.90 14.24 23.58
C GLN A 84 20.65 12.81 23.09
N ILE A 85 21.71 12.05 22.83
CA ILE A 85 21.64 10.62 22.46
C ILE A 85 20.86 9.81 23.50
N GLN A 86 21.18 9.97 24.80
CA GLN A 86 20.47 9.25 25.87
C GLN A 86 18.98 9.62 25.96
N GLN A 87 18.66 10.89 25.73
CA GLN A 87 17.29 11.39 25.74
C GLN A 87 16.47 10.82 24.58
N TYR A 88 17.02 10.84 23.35
CA TYR A 88 16.34 10.24 22.19
C TYR A 88 16.18 8.73 22.34
N GLN A 89 17.18 8.01 22.85
CA GLN A 89 17.07 6.58 23.14
C GLN A 89 15.94 6.28 24.13
N GLN A 90 15.80 7.07 25.20
CA GLN A 90 14.70 6.91 26.16
C GLN A 90 13.34 7.22 25.55
N TYR A 91 13.24 8.26 24.72
CA TYR A 91 12.00 8.63 24.06
C TYR A 91 11.54 7.57 23.05
N ILE A 92 12.46 7.03 22.24
CA ILE A 92 12.19 5.93 21.31
C ILE A 92 11.66 4.72 22.07
N SER A 93 12.29 4.31 23.18
CA SER A 93 11.80 3.17 23.97
C SER A 93 10.41 3.39 24.58
N GLN A 94 10.05 4.64 24.89
CA GLN A 94 8.69 4.96 25.36
C GLN A 94 7.67 4.87 24.23
N LEU A 95 8.00 5.37 23.04
CA LEU A 95 7.15 5.26 21.86
C LEU A 95 6.96 3.80 21.44
N GLU A 96 8.01 2.98 21.47
CA GLU A 96 7.92 1.54 21.21
C GLU A 96 6.95 0.84 22.15
N GLN A 97 6.99 1.17 23.44
CA GLN A 97 6.04 0.62 24.41
C GLN A 97 4.62 1.10 24.11
N GLN A 98 4.44 2.37 23.77
CA GLN A 98 3.13 2.94 23.46
C GLN A 98 2.51 2.31 22.19
N ILE A 99 3.31 2.08 21.15
CA ILE A 99 2.90 1.39 19.93
C ILE A 99 2.42 -0.03 20.25
N GLN A 100 3.17 -0.78 21.06
CA GLN A 100 2.76 -2.13 21.49
C GLN A 100 1.45 -2.12 22.30
N GLU A 101 1.23 -1.10 23.12
CA GLU A 101 -0.03 -0.93 23.87
C GLU A 101 -1.21 -0.66 22.93
N TYR A 102 -1.01 0.11 21.85
CA TYR A 102 -2.04 0.34 20.84
C TYR A 102 -2.34 -0.90 20.00
N GLU A 103 -1.32 -1.67 19.59
CA GLU A 103 -1.50 -2.93 18.87
C GLU A 103 -2.34 -3.94 19.68
N GLN A 104 -2.07 -4.04 20.98
CA GLN A 104 -2.85 -4.90 21.87
C GLN A 104 -4.31 -4.42 22.01
N GLN A 105 -4.55 -3.10 22.04
CA GLN A 105 -5.90 -2.56 22.08
C GLN A 105 -6.67 -2.85 20.80
N ILE A 106 -6.05 -2.66 19.63
CA ILE A 106 -6.65 -2.97 18.33
C ILE A 106 -7.02 -4.45 18.25
N GLN A 107 -6.12 -5.35 18.64
CA GLN A 107 -6.41 -6.80 18.69
C GLN A 107 -7.60 -7.13 19.61
N GLN A 108 -7.71 -6.47 20.77
CA GLN A 108 -8.84 -6.66 21.69
C GLN A 108 -10.15 -6.15 21.10
N TYR A 109 -10.14 -5.02 20.39
CA TYR A 109 -11.32 -4.48 19.73
C TYR A 109 -11.75 -5.34 18.54
N ASN A 110 -10.81 -5.79 17.70
CA ASN A 110 -11.10 -6.73 16.61
C ASN A 110 -11.73 -8.04 17.11
N THR A 111 -11.22 -8.58 18.22
CA THR A 111 -11.83 -9.77 18.85
C THR A 111 -13.27 -9.52 19.31
N GLN A 112 -13.55 -8.34 19.87
CA GLN A 112 -14.91 -7.97 20.28
C GLN A 112 -15.82 -7.73 19.08
N LEU A 113 -15.30 -7.12 18.01
CA LEU A 113 -16.01 -6.82 16.77
C LEU A 113 -16.50 -8.11 16.11
N GLU A 114 -15.61 -9.10 15.97
CA GLU A 114 -15.98 -10.40 15.37
C GLU A 114 -16.99 -11.18 16.21
N ALA A 115 -16.88 -11.10 17.55
CA ALA A 115 -17.88 -11.70 18.43
C ALA A 115 -19.26 -11.03 18.28
N GLU A 116 -19.30 -9.70 18.16
CA GLU A 116 -20.55 -8.94 18.00
C GLU A 116 -21.18 -9.16 16.61
N LYS A 117 -20.38 -9.23 15.54
CA LYS A 117 -20.84 -9.59 14.19
C LYS A 117 -21.49 -10.97 14.17
N ALA A 118 -20.89 -11.95 14.87
CA ALA A 118 -21.48 -13.28 15.00
C ALA A 118 -22.81 -13.27 15.79
N GLU A 119 -22.94 -12.44 16.83
CA GLU A 119 -24.19 -12.28 17.58
C GLU A 119 -25.29 -11.61 16.74
N LEU A 120 -24.94 -10.60 15.94
CA LEU A 120 -25.84 -9.95 14.99
C LEU A 120 -26.37 -10.96 13.96
N GLU A 121 -25.50 -11.76 13.36
CA GLU A 121 -25.88 -12.78 12.38
C GLU A 121 -26.82 -13.84 13.00
N ALA A 122 -26.49 -14.33 14.20
CA ALA A 122 -27.35 -15.25 14.93
C ALA A 122 -28.73 -14.64 15.26
N THR A 123 -28.78 -13.32 15.50
CA THR A 123 -30.03 -12.60 15.75
C THR A 123 -30.84 -12.41 14.47
N ASN A 124 -30.20 -12.08 13.34
CA ASN A 124 -30.85 -11.99 12.03
C ASN A 124 -31.47 -13.32 11.60
N GLN A 125 -30.81 -14.45 11.90
CA GLN A 125 -31.39 -15.78 11.66
C GLN A 125 -32.66 -16.02 12.50
N LYS A 126 -32.68 -15.58 13.77
CA LYS A 126 -33.89 -15.66 14.61
C LYS A 126 -35.02 -14.77 14.08
N ILE A 127 -34.70 -13.57 13.58
CA ILE A 127 -35.65 -12.67 12.91
C ILE A 127 -36.29 -13.39 11.73
N ALA A 128 -35.49 -13.90 10.79
CA ALA A 128 -35.97 -14.58 9.59
C ALA A 128 -36.86 -15.80 9.92
N ALA A 129 -36.43 -16.63 10.88
CA ALA A 129 -37.22 -17.77 11.33
C ALA A 129 -38.57 -17.35 11.94
N THR A 130 -38.56 -16.28 12.76
CA THR A 130 -39.78 -15.76 13.41
C THR A 130 -40.74 -15.14 12.40
N GLU A 131 -40.23 -14.42 11.40
CA GLU A 131 -41.04 -13.88 10.29
C GLU A 131 -41.72 -15.00 9.49
N GLN A 132 -41.01 -16.11 9.24
CA GLN A 132 -41.59 -17.27 8.56
C GLN A 132 -42.70 -17.94 9.39
N GLU A 133 -42.49 -18.10 10.70
CA GLU A 133 -43.51 -18.64 11.61
C GLU A 133 -44.76 -17.74 11.66
N LEU A 134 -44.54 -16.42 11.72
CA LEU A 134 -45.61 -15.43 11.76
C LEU A 134 -46.45 -15.48 10.48
N GLN A 135 -45.81 -15.51 9.31
CA GLN A 135 -46.48 -15.66 8.03
C GLN A 135 -47.32 -16.95 7.96
N ASN A 136 -46.81 -18.05 8.53
CA ASN A 136 -47.54 -19.32 8.59
C ASN A 136 -48.80 -19.19 9.47
N TYR A 137 -48.70 -18.55 10.65
CA TYR A 137 -49.86 -18.31 11.50
C TYR A 137 -50.90 -17.40 10.84
N GLU A 138 -50.48 -16.35 10.15
CA GLU A 138 -51.37 -15.46 9.41
C GLU A 138 -52.12 -16.20 8.29
N ASN A 139 -51.41 -17.03 7.52
CA ASN A 139 -52.02 -17.87 6.49
C ASN A 139 -53.04 -18.86 7.06
N GLN A 140 -52.71 -19.50 8.20
CA GLN A 140 -53.64 -20.38 8.90
C GLN A 140 -54.87 -19.62 9.40
N LYS A 141 -54.69 -18.42 9.94
CA LYS A 141 -55.79 -17.57 10.42
C LYS A 141 -56.72 -17.17 9.28
N ALA A 142 -56.17 -16.69 8.16
CA ALA A 142 -56.95 -16.34 6.98
C ALA A 142 -57.74 -17.54 6.41
N ALA A 143 -57.12 -18.73 6.36
CA ALA A 143 -57.81 -19.95 5.93
C ALA A 143 -58.97 -20.33 6.87
N LYS A 144 -58.80 -20.13 8.17
CA LYS A 144 -59.84 -20.40 9.18
C LYS A 144 -60.97 -19.36 9.15
N GLU A 145 -60.65 -18.09 8.93
CA GLU A 145 -61.62 -17.02 8.70
C GLU A 145 -62.47 -17.31 7.45
N ALA A 146 -61.87 -17.77 6.35
CA ALA A 146 -62.61 -18.18 5.17
C ALA A 146 -63.55 -19.38 5.43
N GLN A 147 -63.11 -20.37 6.24
CA GLN A 147 -63.97 -21.47 6.68
C GLN A 147 -65.13 -20.97 7.56
N TYR A 148 -64.86 -20.02 8.45
CA TYR A 148 -65.86 -19.41 9.32
C TYR A 148 -66.97 -18.73 8.51
N GLU A 149 -66.61 -17.88 7.55
CA GLU A 149 -67.56 -17.20 6.65
C GLU A 149 -68.39 -18.19 5.83
N ASN A 150 -67.76 -19.28 5.36
CA ASN A 150 -68.48 -20.32 4.62
C ASN A 150 -69.52 -21.04 5.50
N VAL A 151 -69.18 -21.36 6.75
CA VAL A 151 -70.11 -21.99 7.69
C VAL A 151 -71.24 -21.03 8.06
N LEU A 152 -70.94 -19.73 8.23
CA LEU A 152 -71.93 -18.71 8.51
C LEU A 152 -72.97 -18.62 7.37
N ALA A 153 -72.52 -18.58 6.12
CA ALA A 153 -73.42 -18.58 4.96
C ALA A 153 -74.29 -19.85 4.88
N GLN A 154 -73.77 -21.01 5.30
CA GLN A 154 -74.56 -22.25 5.37
C GLN A 154 -75.64 -22.19 6.45
N ILE A 155 -75.35 -21.53 7.59
CA ILE A 155 -76.36 -21.29 8.64
C ILE A 155 -77.47 -20.40 8.10
N ASP A 156 -77.13 -19.27 7.48
CA ASP A 156 -78.11 -18.34 6.88
C ASP A 156 -79.03 -19.07 5.87
N GLN A 157 -78.45 -19.95 5.05
CA GLN A 157 -79.22 -20.75 4.10
C GLN A 157 -80.11 -21.79 4.79
N ALA A 158 -79.65 -22.43 5.86
CA ALA A 158 -80.44 -23.39 6.61
C ALA A 158 -81.61 -22.70 7.34
N GLU A 159 -81.38 -21.53 7.93
CA GLU A 159 -82.40 -20.71 8.57
C GLU A 159 -83.48 -20.25 7.57
N ALA A 160 -83.08 -19.82 6.38
CA ALA A 160 -84.00 -19.40 5.32
C ALA A 160 -84.94 -20.54 4.85
N ASN A 161 -84.52 -21.80 5.00
CA ASN A 161 -85.27 -22.98 4.57
C ASN A 161 -85.93 -23.74 5.74
N ASN A 162 -85.91 -23.20 6.96
CA ASN A 162 -86.38 -23.89 8.17
C ASN A 162 -87.90 -23.82 8.35
N GLU A 163 -88.66 -24.39 7.42
CA GLU A 163 -90.11 -24.56 7.60
C GLU A 163 -90.38 -25.58 8.71
N ASP A 164 -91.25 -25.22 9.66
CA ASP A 164 -91.69 -26.05 10.79
C ASP A 164 -90.59 -26.65 11.70
N GLY A 165 -89.36 -26.12 11.66
CA GLY A 165 -88.24 -26.52 12.53
C GLY A 165 -87.43 -27.73 12.04
N GLU A 166 -87.62 -28.17 10.79
CA GLU A 166 -86.94 -29.36 10.23
C GLU A 166 -85.41 -29.23 10.17
N GLN A 167 -84.86 -28.01 10.13
CA GLN A 167 -83.41 -27.74 10.03
C GLN A 167 -82.73 -27.46 11.37
N ASP A 168 -83.44 -27.46 12.50
CA ASP A 168 -82.90 -27.07 13.82
C ASP A 168 -81.65 -27.89 14.21
N VAL A 169 -81.63 -29.19 13.90
CA VAL A 169 -80.48 -30.06 14.22
C VAL A 169 -79.24 -29.66 13.39
N VAL A 170 -79.44 -29.31 12.12
CA VAL A 170 -78.36 -28.88 11.22
C VAL A 170 -77.81 -27.53 11.65
N ILE A 171 -78.69 -26.58 11.95
CA ILE A 171 -78.33 -25.24 12.45
C ILE A 171 -77.50 -25.38 13.73
N ASN A 172 -77.96 -26.16 14.72
CA ASN A 172 -77.21 -26.38 15.96
C ASN A 172 -75.82 -27.00 15.75
N SER A 173 -75.69 -27.92 14.79
CA SER A 173 -74.41 -28.53 14.42
C SER A 173 -73.46 -27.51 13.78
N LEU A 174 -73.95 -26.70 12.85
CA LEU A 174 -73.16 -25.65 12.19
C LEU A 174 -72.74 -24.56 13.18
N THR A 175 -73.64 -24.12 14.07
CA THR A 175 -73.32 -23.16 15.15
C THR A 175 -72.22 -23.69 16.07
N SER A 176 -72.23 -25.00 16.37
CA SER A 176 -71.15 -25.61 17.16
C SER A 176 -69.81 -25.55 16.42
N LYS A 177 -69.78 -25.83 15.11
CA LYS A 177 -68.57 -25.69 14.29
C LYS A 177 -68.08 -24.24 14.23
N LEU A 178 -69.01 -23.29 14.09
CA LEU A 178 -68.73 -21.85 14.09
C LEU A 178 -68.03 -21.42 15.39
N ASN A 179 -68.52 -21.90 16.54
CA ASN A 179 -67.90 -21.63 17.84
C ASN A 179 -66.49 -22.22 17.96
N THR A 180 -66.26 -23.42 17.42
CA THR A 180 -64.92 -24.02 17.37
C THR A 180 -63.97 -23.17 16.51
N LEU A 181 -64.39 -22.79 15.29
CA LEU A 181 -63.58 -21.95 14.40
C LEU A 181 -63.27 -20.59 15.03
N SER A 182 -64.24 -19.95 15.69
CA SER A 182 -64.03 -18.69 16.42
C SER A 182 -62.95 -18.82 17.50
N THR A 183 -62.95 -19.93 18.23
CA THR A 183 -61.94 -20.22 19.25
C THR A 183 -60.55 -20.41 18.61
N GLU A 184 -60.46 -21.18 17.52
CA GLU A 184 -59.21 -21.40 16.79
C GLU A 184 -58.63 -20.11 16.21
N ILE A 185 -59.47 -19.26 15.60
CA ILE A 185 -59.07 -17.93 15.07
C ILE A 185 -58.53 -17.04 16.20
N THR A 186 -59.19 -17.05 17.36
CA THR A 186 -58.75 -16.28 18.54
C THR A 186 -57.38 -16.76 19.03
N LEU A 187 -57.17 -18.07 19.11
CA LEU A 187 -55.87 -18.64 19.51
C LEU A 187 -54.76 -18.29 18.51
N LEU A 188 -55.04 -18.34 17.21
CA LEU A 188 -54.10 -17.91 16.17
C LEU A 188 -53.76 -16.41 16.32
N GLY A 189 -54.75 -15.56 16.61
CA GLY A 189 -54.53 -14.14 16.89
C GLY A 189 -53.60 -13.89 18.09
N ILE A 190 -53.72 -14.70 19.14
CA ILE A 190 -52.83 -14.64 20.31
C ILE A 190 -51.41 -15.06 19.92
N ASN A 191 -51.25 -16.15 19.17
CA ASN A 191 -49.93 -16.62 18.73
C ASN A 191 -49.24 -15.60 17.83
N ILE A 192 -49.96 -15.00 16.88
CA ILE A 192 -49.46 -13.91 16.02
C ILE A 192 -48.97 -12.76 16.90
N SER A 193 -49.80 -12.29 17.85
CA SER A 193 -49.42 -11.18 18.74
C SER A 193 -48.17 -11.50 19.57
N SER A 194 -48.04 -12.74 20.06
CA SER A 194 -46.86 -13.17 20.80
C SER A 194 -45.60 -13.20 19.94
N LYS A 195 -45.71 -13.73 18.71
CA LYS A 195 -44.59 -13.82 17.77
C LYS A 195 -44.18 -12.45 17.23
N SER A 196 -45.13 -11.54 17.01
CA SER A 196 -44.84 -10.15 16.66
C SER A 196 -44.03 -9.44 17.74
N ALA A 197 -44.35 -9.66 19.03
CA ALA A 197 -43.60 -9.07 20.13
C ALA A 197 -42.18 -9.65 20.27
N GLU A 198 -42.02 -10.96 20.04
CA GLU A 198 -40.71 -11.62 19.99
C GLU A 198 -39.86 -11.09 18.83
N LEU A 199 -40.46 -10.91 17.64
CA LEU A 199 -39.81 -10.32 16.47
C LEU A 199 -39.30 -8.90 16.74
N GLU A 200 -40.10 -8.06 17.39
CA GLU A 200 -39.70 -6.70 17.74
C GLU A 200 -38.50 -6.71 18.70
N THR A 201 -38.51 -7.61 19.68
CA THR A 201 -37.39 -7.78 20.62
C THR A 201 -36.09 -8.14 19.89
N TYR A 202 -36.16 -9.04 18.89
CA TYR A 202 -34.97 -9.39 18.11
C TYR A 202 -34.50 -8.25 17.20
N LYS A 203 -35.42 -7.45 16.65
CA LYS A 203 -35.05 -6.26 15.85
C LYS A 203 -34.38 -5.18 16.71
N GLU A 204 -34.83 -4.99 17.94
CA GLU A 204 -34.16 -4.11 18.92
C GLU A 204 -32.75 -4.63 19.25
N GLN A 205 -32.58 -5.94 19.47
CA GLN A 205 -31.27 -6.56 19.72
C GLN A 205 -30.32 -6.38 18.54
N ALA A 206 -30.77 -6.64 17.31
CA ALA A 206 -29.96 -6.44 16.11
C ALA A 206 -29.52 -4.99 15.95
N SER A 207 -30.41 -4.03 16.22
CA SER A 207 -30.09 -2.60 16.17
C SER A 207 -29.05 -2.21 17.23
N ALA A 208 -29.12 -2.80 18.42
CA ALA A 208 -28.12 -2.60 19.47
C ALA A 208 -26.75 -3.16 19.07
N SER A 209 -26.70 -4.37 18.52
CA SER A 209 -25.44 -4.97 18.02
C SER A 209 -24.82 -4.16 16.89
N GLN A 210 -25.62 -3.65 15.95
CA GLN A 210 -25.15 -2.75 14.90
C GLN A 210 -24.52 -1.46 15.48
N ALA A 211 -25.10 -0.89 16.53
CA ALA A 211 -24.53 0.28 17.19
C ALA A 211 -23.20 -0.04 17.91
N THR A 212 -23.09 -1.21 18.54
CA THR A 212 -21.85 -1.68 19.17
C THR A 212 -20.75 -1.91 18.13
N ILE A 213 -21.08 -2.51 16.98
CA ILE A 213 -20.16 -2.72 15.86
C ILE A 213 -19.57 -1.38 15.39
N ALA A 214 -20.43 -0.38 15.13
CA ALA A 214 -19.98 0.94 14.69
C ALA A 214 -19.07 1.65 15.73
N ASP A 215 -19.37 1.52 17.03
CA ASP A 215 -18.52 2.06 18.10
C ASP A 215 -17.16 1.35 18.19
N LEU A 216 -17.12 0.04 17.93
CA LEU A 216 -15.86 -0.73 17.89
C LEU A 216 -15.01 -0.35 16.67
N GLU A 217 -15.62 -0.22 15.49
CA GLU A 217 -14.94 0.25 14.27
C GLU A 217 -14.33 1.64 14.46
N GLU A 218 -15.06 2.57 15.07
CA GLU A 218 -14.55 3.92 15.40
C GLU A 218 -13.36 3.86 16.37
N LYS A 219 -13.43 2.99 17.39
CA LYS A 219 -12.33 2.81 18.35
C LYS A 219 -11.09 2.22 17.70
N ILE A 220 -11.24 1.26 16.78
CA ILE A 220 -10.12 0.68 16.03
C ILE A 220 -9.44 1.77 15.20
N SER A 221 -10.21 2.47 14.36
CA SER A 221 -9.68 3.54 13.49
C SER A 221 -8.99 4.67 14.27
N SER A 222 -9.58 5.09 15.40
CA SER A 222 -8.98 6.10 16.28
C SER A 222 -7.65 5.63 16.89
N THR A 223 -7.59 4.38 17.35
CA THR A 223 -6.37 3.80 17.93
C THR A 223 -5.28 3.57 16.87
N GLU A 224 -5.65 3.19 15.64
CA GLU A 224 -4.73 3.09 14.50
C GLU A 224 -4.08 4.45 14.19
N THR A 225 -4.90 5.51 14.14
CA THR A 225 -4.38 6.89 13.94
C THR A 225 -3.36 7.26 15.02
N LEU A 226 -3.63 6.90 16.28
CA LEU A 226 -2.70 7.14 17.40
C LEU A 226 -1.42 6.30 17.28
N LYS A 227 -1.52 5.05 16.80
CA LYS A 227 -0.38 4.18 16.51
C LYS A 227 0.50 4.79 15.43
N THR A 228 -0.06 5.14 14.27
CA THR A 228 0.69 5.78 13.16
C THR A 228 1.35 7.08 13.62
N THR A 229 0.66 7.90 14.41
CA THR A 229 1.25 9.13 14.97
C THR A 229 2.47 8.82 15.85
N ALA A 230 2.40 7.77 16.68
CA ALA A 230 3.52 7.37 17.52
C ALA A 230 4.69 6.78 16.71
N GLU A 231 4.40 6.06 15.62
CA GLU A 231 5.40 5.54 14.68
C GLU A 231 6.14 6.66 13.96
N LEU A 232 5.43 7.67 13.44
CA LEU A 232 6.04 8.84 12.83
C LEU A 232 6.94 9.60 13.82
N GLN A 233 6.49 9.77 15.07
CA GLN A 233 7.30 10.38 16.12
C GLN A 233 8.55 9.55 16.45
N LYS A 234 8.46 8.22 16.33
CA LYS A 234 9.59 7.31 16.55
C LYS A 234 10.62 7.46 15.44
N THR A 235 10.18 7.51 14.18
CA THR A 235 11.05 7.72 13.01
C THR A 235 11.80 9.07 13.11
N ASP A 236 11.08 10.18 13.38
CA ASP A 236 11.69 11.50 13.59
C ASP A 236 12.71 11.48 14.75
N ALA A 237 12.41 10.77 15.85
CA ALA A 237 13.34 10.62 16.96
C ALA A 237 14.58 9.79 16.60
N GLN A 238 14.45 8.78 15.74
CA GLN A 238 15.56 7.94 15.25
C GLN A 238 16.49 8.73 14.32
N GLU A 239 15.96 9.55 13.42
CA GLU A 239 16.75 10.45 12.57
C GLU A 239 17.56 11.44 13.42
N LYS A 240 16.90 12.08 14.39
CA LYS A 240 17.56 13.02 15.32
C LYS A 240 18.61 12.32 16.20
N LEU A 241 18.37 11.07 16.58
CA LEU A 241 19.36 10.24 17.27
C LEU A 241 20.59 10.01 16.39
N CYS A 242 20.41 9.65 15.12
CA CYS A 242 21.49 9.43 14.17
C CYS A 242 22.34 10.71 13.99
N ALA A 243 21.69 11.84 13.71
CA ALA A 243 22.36 13.13 13.57
C ALA A 243 23.15 13.53 14.84
N ALA A 244 22.60 13.28 16.03
CA ALA A 244 23.29 13.54 17.29
C ALA A 244 24.52 12.62 17.49
N GLN A 245 24.47 11.37 17.01
CA GLN A 245 25.60 10.43 17.05
C GLN A 245 26.72 10.87 16.10
N GLU A 246 26.38 11.27 14.88
CA GLU A 246 27.34 11.78 13.89
C GLU A 246 28.03 13.06 14.39
N ALA A 247 27.24 14.03 14.89
CA ALA A 247 27.77 15.27 15.43
C ALA A 247 28.71 15.02 16.63
N LYS A 248 28.40 14.02 17.46
CA LYS A 248 29.27 13.59 18.55
C LYS A 248 30.58 12.98 18.03
N ALA A 249 30.51 12.12 17.01
CA ALA A 249 31.69 11.52 16.41
C ALA A 249 32.62 12.58 15.80
N ALA A 250 32.05 13.58 15.09
CA ALA A 250 32.78 14.72 14.56
C ALA A 250 33.44 15.57 15.67
N GLU A 251 32.73 15.83 16.77
CA GLU A 251 33.28 16.53 17.94
C GLU A 251 34.47 15.79 18.55
N ASP A 252 34.35 14.47 18.74
CA ASP A 252 35.39 13.64 19.31
C ASP A 252 36.61 13.50 18.37
N ALA A 253 36.39 13.44 17.04
CA ALA A 253 37.45 13.46 16.03
C ALA A 253 38.20 14.80 16.00
N ALA A 254 37.49 15.94 16.07
CA ALA A 254 38.09 17.26 16.14
C ALA A 254 38.96 17.44 17.40
N LYS A 255 38.48 16.94 18.56
CA LYS A 255 39.28 16.92 19.80
C LYS A 255 40.54 16.07 19.65
N ALA A 256 40.46 14.90 19.01
CA ALA A 256 41.61 14.04 18.76
C ALA A 256 42.63 14.70 17.82
N ALA A 257 42.17 15.35 16.74
CA ALA A 257 43.03 16.09 15.82
C ALA A 257 43.74 17.27 16.51
N ALA A 258 43.02 18.03 17.33
CA ALA A 258 43.59 19.12 18.12
C ALA A 258 44.65 18.62 19.12
N ALA A 259 44.40 17.48 19.78
CA ALA A 259 45.36 16.86 20.69
C ALA A 259 46.63 16.39 19.95
N LYS A 260 46.48 15.81 18.75
CA LYS A 260 47.61 15.41 17.90
C LYS A 260 48.44 16.61 17.44
N ALA A 261 47.79 17.67 16.97
CA ALA A 261 48.46 18.91 16.58
C ALA A 261 49.22 19.56 17.75
N ALA A 262 48.61 19.56 18.96
CA ALA A 262 49.28 20.05 20.16
C ALA A 262 50.51 19.20 20.55
N ALA A 263 50.45 17.88 20.39
CA ALA A 263 51.57 16.98 20.64
C ALA A 263 52.71 17.18 19.62
N GLU A 264 52.40 17.35 18.33
CA GLU A 264 53.39 17.65 17.28
C GLU A 264 54.04 19.02 17.47
N ALA A 265 53.27 20.05 17.86
CA ALA A 265 53.80 21.37 18.20
C ALA A 265 54.74 21.32 19.41
N ALA A 266 54.39 20.54 20.44
CA ALA A 266 55.25 20.34 21.61
C ALA A 266 56.55 19.61 21.25
N LYS A 267 56.51 18.64 20.34
CA LYS A 267 57.70 17.94 19.83
C LYS A 267 58.61 18.88 19.03
N LYS A 268 58.04 19.72 18.16
CA LYS A 268 58.79 20.69 17.34
C LYS A 268 59.42 21.81 18.18
N ALA A 269 58.76 22.20 19.27
CA ALA A 269 59.33 23.14 20.25
C ALA A 269 60.52 22.53 21.03
N ALA A 270 60.49 21.22 21.30
CA ALA A 270 61.59 20.51 21.95
C ALA A 270 62.81 20.30 21.02
N GLU A 271 62.60 20.18 19.70
CA GLU A 271 63.68 20.05 18.70
C GLU A 271 64.37 21.40 18.37
N CYS A 272 63.73 22.55 18.63
CA CYS A 272 64.35 23.87 18.43
C CYS A 272 65.22 24.38 19.59
N GLU A 273 65.30 23.66 20.72
CA GLU A 273 66.23 23.99 21.82
C GLU A 273 67.58 23.26 21.71
N SER A 274 67.76 22.36 20.73
CA SER A 274 69.04 21.72 20.44
C SER A 274 69.53 22.10 19.04
N ASP A 275 70.46 23.07 19.01
CA ASP A 275 71.57 23.21 18.04
C ASP A 275 71.71 24.64 17.49
N SER A 276 72.41 25.45 18.29
CA SER A 276 73.36 26.42 17.78
C SER A 276 74.65 25.69 17.39
N ASP A 277 74.99 25.67 16.10
CA ASP A 277 76.30 26.11 15.56
C ASP A 277 76.64 25.50 14.18
N ASP A 278 77.05 26.41 13.30
CA ASP A 278 78.07 26.32 12.25
C ASP A 278 77.96 25.35 11.04
N SER A 279 77.76 26.00 9.89
CA SER A 279 78.64 26.06 8.71
C SER A 279 78.91 24.83 7.82
N ASP A 280 78.60 25.07 6.54
CA ASP A 280 79.44 24.87 5.35
C ASP A 280 79.16 23.70 4.37
N SER A 281 79.46 24.02 3.12
CA SER A 281 79.07 23.51 1.81
C SER A 281 79.10 21.99 1.51
N SER A 282 78.21 21.53 0.62
CA SER A 282 78.52 21.29 -0.81
C SER A 282 77.46 20.43 -1.54
N THR A 283 77.34 20.70 -2.83
CA THR A 283 76.50 20.15 -3.90
C THR A 283 76.46 18.61 -4.05
N SER A 284 75.29 18.02 -4.31
CA SER A 284 74.85 17.63 -5.68
C SER A 284 73.59 16.71 -5.72
N SER A 285 72.72 17.05 -6.68
CA SER A 285 71.91 16.18 -7.57
C SER A 285 70.74 15.32 -7.06
N SER A 286 69.61 15.52 -7.78
CA SER A 286 68.51 14.60 -8.13
C SER A 286 67.60 14.11 -6.98
N SER A 287 66.28 14.01 -7.09
CA SER A 287 65.36 13.92 -8.23
C SER A 287 63.93 14.18 -7.76
N SER A 288 63.16 14.84 -8.61
CA SER A 288 61.70 14.86 -8.61
C SER A 288 61.14 13.48 -8.89
N SER A 289 60.15 13.02 -8.11
CA SER A 289 58.98 12.33 -8.68
C SER A 289 57.83 12.32 -7.68
N SER A 290 56.79 13.01 -8.09
CA SER A 290 55.42 12.99 -7.60
C SER A 290 54.83 11.57 -7.57
N THR A 291 53.95 11.43 -6.59
CA THR A 291 53.02 10.35 -6.29
C THR A 291 52.31 9.84 -7.55
N SER A 292 52.29 8.52 -7.73
CA SER A 292 51.39 7.84 -8.66
C SER A 292 50.58 6.83 -7.85
N ASN A 293 49.39 7.25 -7.42
CA ASN A 293 48.32 6.33 -7.04
C ASN A 293 47.38 6.26 -8.23
N LYS A 294 47.13 5.03 -8.70
CA LYS A 294 46.35 4.73 -9.89
C LYS A 294 44.88 4.63 -9.45
N THR A 295 44.17 5.74 -9.55
CA THR A 295 42.71 5.79 -9.56
C THR A 295 42.31 5.93 -11.02
N VAL A 296 41.38 5.10 -11.49
CA VAL A 296 40.75 5.32 -12.81
C VAL A 296 39.69 6.39 -12.55
N ASP A 297 40.05 7.65 -12.79
CA ASP A 297 39.13 8.79 -12.72
C ASP A 297 38.19 8.75 -13.93
N GLY A 298 36.91 9.04 -13.69
CA GLY A 298 35.95 9.38 -14.73
C GLY A 298 36.42 10.63 -15.45
N ASN A 299 37.12 10.45 -16.58
CA ASN A 299 37.45 11.53 -17.50
C ASN A 299 36.15 12.03 -18.15
N SER A 300 35.72 13.23 -17.77
CA SER A 300 34.68 14.06 -18.37
C SER A 300 34.64 13.92 -19.91
N ILE A 301 33.55 13.39 -20.48
CA ILE A 301 33.32 13.31 -21.94
C ILE A 301 33.38 14.71 -22.59
N MET A 302 33.13 15.76 -21.81
CA MET A 302 33.35 17.14 -22.24
C MET A 302 34.81 17.43 -22.61
N SER A 303 35.78 16.68 -22.07
CA SER A 303 37.19 16.75 -22.50
C SER A 303 37.41 16.24 -23.94
N MET A 304 36.44 15.52 -24.51
CA MET A 304 36.44 15.01 -25.88
C MET A 304 35.68 15.92 -26.86
N VAL A 305 35.03 16.99 -26.36
CA VAL A 305 34.46 18.07 -27.17
C VAL A 305 35.54 19.11 -27.47
N SER A 306 35.56 19.64 -28.70
CA SER A 306 36.54 20.63 -29.14
C SER A 306 36.48 21.91 -28.30
N ASP A 307 37.63 22.58 -28.11
CA ASP A 307 37.68 23.86 -27.38
C ASP A 307 36.93 24.97 -28.13
N GLU A 308 36.84 24.85 -29.45
CA GLU A 308 36.04 25.71 -30.32
C GLU A 308 34.53 25.58 -30.03
N GLU A 309 34.01 24.36 -29.84
CA GLU A 309 32.60 24.16 -29.47
C GLU A 309 32.31 24.57 -28.03
N LYS A 310 33.26 24.39 -27.11
CA LYS A 310 33.14 24.91 -25.74
C LYS A 310 33.06 26.43 -25.72
N ALA A 311 33.83 27.10 -26.57
CA ALA A 311 33.77 28.55 -26.69
C ALA A 311 32.40 29.04 -27.18
N ILE A 312 31.72 28.30 -28.08
CA ILE A 312 30.35 28.62 -28.52
C ILE A 312 29.36 28.54 -27.34
N ILE A 313 29.47 27.51 -26.50
CA ILE A 313 28.62 27.34 -25.32
C ILE A 313 28.78 28.53 -24.35
N GLU A 314 30.03 28.94 -24.11
CA GLU A 314 30.35 30.08 -23.25
C GLU A 314 29.92 31.43 -23.86
N GLU A 315 30.14 31.64 -25.16
CA GLU A 315 29.82 32.89 -25.86
C GLU A 315 28.31 33.13 -25.98
N GLU A 316 27.56 32.09 -26.31
CA GLU A 316 26.11 32.16 -26.51
C GLU A 316 25.31 31.95 -25.22
N GLY A 317 25.98 31.59 -24.11
CA GLY A 317 25.35 31.35 -22.81
C GLY A 317 24.39 30.16 -22.84
N ILE A 318 24.79 29.09 -23.54
CA ILE A 318 23.98 27.88 -23.71
C ILE A 318 23.94 27.10 -22.39
N ASP A 319 22.74 26.85 -21.88
CA ASP A 319 22.51 25.94 -20.78
C ASP A 319 22.32 24.52 -21.31
N LEU A 320 23.36 23.68 -21.15
CA LEU A 320 23.34 22.29 -21.62
C LEU A 320 22.30 21.42 -20.90
N THR A 321 21.73 21.88 -19.78
CA THR A 321 20.68 21.17 -19.02
C THR A 321 19.26 21.55 -19.47
N GLU A 322 19.13 22.43 -20.47
CA GLU A 322 17.82 22.85 -20.98
C GLU A 322 17.04 21.65 -21.56
N LYS A 323 15.74 21.63 -21.29
CA LYS A 323 14.81 20.60 -21.77
C LYS A 323 13.85 21.15 -22.81
N ASN A 324 13.42 20.30 -23.74
CA ASN A 324 12.30 20.55 -24.63
C ASN A 324 10.98 20.58 -23.82
N SER A 325 9.89 21.02 -24.45
CA SER A 325 8.58 21.15 -23.79
C SER A 325 7.97 19.83 -23.29
N ASP A 326 8.45 18.70 -23.81
CA ASP A 326 8.08 17.34 -23.42
C ASP A 326 8.99 16.74 -22.33
N GLY A 327 9.96 17.52 -21.83
CA GLY A 327 10.92 17.05 -20.83
C GLY A 327 12.15 16.34 -21.38
N SER A 328 12.23 16.09 -22.70
CA SER A 328 13.41 15.53 -23.35
C SER A 328 14.60 16.49 -23.33
N ALA A 329 15.83 15.98 -23.35
CA ALA A 329 17.03 16.82 -23.37
C ALA A 329 17.08 17.65 -24.66
N LYS A 330 17.29 18.97 -24.54
CA LYS A 330 17.43 19.85 -25.71
C LYS A 330 18.85 19.80 -26.28
N TYR A 331 19.85 19.53 -25.43
CA TYR A 331 21.24 19.38 -25.84
C TYR A 331 21.78 18.00 -25.45
N ILE A 332 22.49 17.37 -26.38
CA ILE A 332 23.12 16.05 -26.21
C ILE A 332 24.56 16.08 -26.71
N ILE A 333 25.37 15.11 -26.28
CA ILE A 333 26.74 14.94 -26.77
C ILE A 333 26.86 13.60 -27.47
N ALA A 334 27.31 13.60 -28.72
CA ALA A 334 27.37 12.41 -29.54
C ALA A 334 28.54 12.47 -30.55
N GLN A 335 28.93 11.32 -31.08
CA GLN A 335 29.98 11.24 -32.11
C GLN A 335 29.53 11.82 -33.46
N GLY A 336 30.43 12.56 -34.13
CA GLY A 336 30.19 13.20 -35.44
C GLY A 336 29.89 12.26 -36.62
N GLY A 337 30.28 10.98 -36.49
CA GLY A 337 30.07 9.94 -37.51
C GLY A 337 30.65 8.61 -37.08
N THR A 338 30.30 7.52 -37.77
CA THR A 338 30.70 6.14 -37.41
C THR A 338 32.21 5.86 -37.52
N SER A 339 32.99 6.79 -38.10
CA SER A 339 34.45 6.71 -38.19
C SER A 339 35.17 7.79 -37.37
N SER A 340 34.44 8.70 -36.74
CA SER A 340 35.00 9.80 -35.94
C SER A 340 35.09 9.40 -34.48
N THR A 341 36.23 9.72 -33.85
CA THR A 341 36.40 9.61 -32.39
C THR A 341 36.00 10.90 -31.66
N ASP A 342 35.60 11.93 -32.40
CA ASP A 342 35.37 13.27 -31.87
C ASP A 342 33.90 13.45 -31.50
N TYR A 343 33.69 14.00 -30.31
CA TYR A 343 32.36 14.26 -29.75
C TYR A 343 31.94 15.71 -29.99
N HIS A 344 30.68 15.89 -30.32
CA HIS A 344 30.07 17.20 -30.58
C HIS A 344 28.84 17.40 -29.71
N VAL A 345 28.54 18.66 -29.43
CA VAL A 345 27.28 19.03 -28.78
C VAL A 345 26.23 19.28 -29.85
N TYR A 346 25.09 18.61 -29.76
CA TYR A 346 23.95 18.77 -30.66
C TYR A 346 22.80 19.45 -29.94
N GLU A 347 22.12 20.36 -30.62
CA GLU A 347 20.78 20.81 -30.24
C GLU A 347 19.76 19.95 -30.98
N VAL A 348 18.86 19.30 -30.24
CA VAL A 348 17.86 18.36 -30.76
C VAL A 348 16.44 18.79 -30.44
N ASP A 349 15.53 18.51 -31.36
CA ASP A 349 14.08 18.64 -31.15
C ASP A 349 13.49 17.47 -30.35
N SER A 350 12.21 17.57 -30.02
CA SER A 350 11.42 16.54 -29.33
C SER A 350 11.37 15.18 -30.04
N SER A 351 11.82 15.10 -31.29
CA SER A 351 11.90 13.87 -32.09
C SER A 351 13.33 13.35 -32.22
N GLY A 352 14.26 13.86 -31.40
CA GLY A 352 15.66 13.44 -31.38
C GLY A 352 16.45 13.87 -32.63
N ASN A 353 15.92 14.78 -33.46
CA ASN A 353 16.59 15.26 -34.66
C ASN A 353 17.24 16.62 -34.40
N GLY A 354 18.46 16.81 -34.88
CA GLY A 354 19.22 18.00 -34.52
C GLY A 354 20.46 18.25 -35.34
N SER A 355 21.17 19.31 -34.98
CA SER A 355 22.44 19.70 -35.59
C SER A 355 23.46 20.09 -34.54
N SER A 356 24.74 19.86 -34.82
CA SER A 356 25.81 20.25 -33.89
C SER A 356 25.88 21.77 -33.73
N LEU A 357 26.30 22.23 -32.55
CA LEU A 357 26.52 23.64 -32.26
C LEU A 357 27.59 24.22 -33.20
N ALA A 358 28.67 23.47 -33.46
CA ALA A 358 29.67 23.84 -34.45
C ALA A 358 29.05 24.15 -35.83
N ARG A 359 28.04 23.39 -36.25
CA ARG A 359 27.35 23.60 -37.52
C ARG A 359 26.40 24.79 -37.48
N LYS A 360 25.65 24.95 -36.40
CA LYS A 360 24.67 26.03 -36.24
C LYS A 360 25.34 27.42 -36.22
N TYR A 361 26.55 27.51 -35.68
CA TYR A 361 27.26 28.77 -35.44
C TYR A 361 28.48 29.00 -36.35
N ALA A 362 28.71 28.17 -37.37
CA ALA A 362 29.77 28.41 -38.36
C ALA A 362 29.49 29.65 -39.23
N GLU A 363 30.50 30.50 -39.44
CA GLU A 363 30.38 31.78 -40.18
C GLU A 363 30.06 31.63 -41.69
N ASP A 364 30.15 30.42 -42.25
CA ASP A 364 29.78 30.11 -43.63
C ASP A 364 28.81 28.92 -43.66
N GLU A 365 27.57 29.18 -44.10
CA GLU A 365 26.45 28.22 -44.22
C GLU A 365 26.78 26.97 -45.07
N GLY A 366 27.62 26.05 -44.58
CA GLY A 366 27.73 24.71 -45.16
C GLY A 366 29.09 24.01 -45.19
N TYR A 367 30.10 24.41 -44.40
CA TYR A 367 31.30 23.57 -44.24
C TYR A 367 31.66 23.35 -42.77
N ASP A 368 31.67 22.06 -42.40
CA ASP A 368 32.03 21.51 -41.10
C ASP A 368 33.34 22.08 -40.54
N ILE A 369 33.32 22.48 -39.27
CA ILE A 369 34.52 22.54 -38.41
C ILE A 369 34.95 21.11 -37.99
N VAL A 370 34.11 20.10 -38.26
CA VAL A 370 34.38 18.68 -38.02
C VAL A 370 35.12 18.05 -39.21
N GLU A 371 36.38 17.63 -39.02
CA GLU A 371 37.20 17.14 -40.14
C GLU A 371 36.63 15.87 -40.80
N GLU A 372 35.80 15.08 -40.09
CA GLU A 372 35.04 13.95 -40.64
C GLU A 372 33.74 13.68 -39.84
N GLY A 373 32.57 14.19 -40.27
CA GLY A 373 31.30 13.81 -39.63
C GLY A 373 30.10 14.61 -40.13
N TYR A 374 28.97 13.95 -40.42
CA TYR A 374 27.76 14.67 -40.80
C TYR A 374 27.23 15.43 -39.57
N GLY A 375 27.35 16.76 -39.52
CA GLY A 375 26.88 17.61 -38.40
C GLY A 375 25.36 17.66 -38.17
N ASN A 376 24.61 16.61 -38.54
CA ASN A 376 23.21 16.40 -38.22
C ASN A 376 23.06 15.05 -37.51
N ILE A 377 22.21 15.01 -36.49
CA ILE A 377 21.76 13.78 -35.83
C ILE A 377 20.29 13.56 -36.17
N TYR A 378 19.92 12.31 -36.43
CA TYR A 378 18.55 11.93 -36.72
C TYR A 378 18.16 10.77 -35.81
N ASP A 379 17.02 10.90 -35.16
CA ASP A 379 16.43 9.88 -34.28
C ASP A 379 17.36 9.40 -33.16
N ALA A 380 17.84 10.34 -32.32
CA ALA A 380 18.68 10.04 -31.16
C ALA A 380 17.99 9.22 -30.06
N SER A 381 16.71 8.89 -30.23
CA SER A 381 15.83 8.19 -29.28
C SER A 381 15.59 6.71 -29.60
N ASN A 382 16.07 6.19 -30.73
CA ASN A 382 15.62 4.91 -31.25
C ASN A 382 16.78 3.92 -31.42
N GLU A 383 16.77 2.85 -30.64
CA GLU A 383 17.71 1.73 -30.72
C GLU A 383 17.38 0.77 -31.87
N ASP A 384 16.24 0.93 -32.53
CA ASP A 384 15.68 -0.08 -33.44
C ASP A 384 15.76 0.33 -34.94
N TYR A 385 16.97 0.67 -35.40
CA TYR A 385 17.26 0.75 -36.83
C TYR A 385 18.03 -0.50 -37.29
N ASP A 386 17.28 -1.55 -37.64
CA ASP A 386 17.76 -2.79 -38.28
C ASP A 386 18.19 -2.59 -39.76
N ASP A 387 18.84 -1.47 -40.08
CA ASP A 387 19.42 -1.23 -41.40
C ASP A 387 20.90 -0.87 -41.27
N CYS A 388 21.73 -1.79 -41.77
CA CYS A 388 23.18 -1.93 -41.69
C CYS A 388 24.07 -0.77 -42.21
N TYR A 389 23.64 0.49 -42.08
CA TYR A 389 24.35 1.67 -42.59
C TYR A 389 24.69 2.75 -41.55
N TYR A 390 24.15 2.66 -40.32
CA TYR A 390 24.47 3.57 -39.21
C TYR A 390 24.66 2.75 -37.93
N ALA A 391 25.91 2.37 -37.64
CA ALA A 391 26.24 1.64 -36.42
C ALA A 391 25.97 2.49 -35.17
N GLU A 392 25.58 1.81 -34.09
CA GLU A 392 25.49 2.20 -32.67
C GLU A 392 26.35 3.44 -32.34
N ARG A 393 25.71 4.57 -32.02
CA ARG A 393 26.39 5.77 -31.53
C ARG A 393 26.08 5.94 -30.05
N GLU A 394 27.12 6.06 -29.22
CA GLU A 394 26.97 6.47 -27.82
C GLU A 394 26.49 7.93 -27.79
N VAL A 395 25.35 8.17 -27.16
CA VAL A 395 24.76 9.49 -26.94
C VAL A 395 24.73 9.77 -25.44
N TYR A 396 25.07 10.99 -25.05
CA TYR A 396 25.12 11.41 -23.65
C TYR A 396 24.19 12.59 -23.39
N ASN A 397 23.35 12.45 -22.38
CA ASN A 397 22.50 13.51 -21.85
C ASN A 397 23.26 14.27 -20.76
N VAL A 398 23.20 15.60 -20.80
CA VAL A 398 23.83 16.46 -19.80
C VAL A 398 22.84 16.72 -18.66
N THR A 399 23.11 16.17 -17.48
CA THR A 399 22.20 16.22 -16.32
C THR A 399 22.62 17.23 -15.24
N GLY A 400 23.80 17.85 -15.37
CA GLY A 400 24.27 18.91 -14.47
C GLY A 400 25.63 19.49 -14.85
N VAL A 401 25.91 20.74 -14.41
CA VAL A 401 27.18 21.46 -14.66
C VAL A 401 27.74 21.97 -13.33
N CYS A 402 28.96 21.58 -12.97
CA CYS A 402 29.61 21.91 -11.69
C CYS A 402 30.60 23.07 -11.84
N GLU A 403 30.21 24.27 -11.40
CA GLU A 403 30.95 25.54 -11.12
C GLU A 403 32.14 26.05 -11.96
N ASP A 404 32.66 25.32 -12.94
CA ASP A 404 33.53 25.82 -14.01
C ASP A 404 33.30 24.85 -15.18
N THR A 405 33.31 25.33 -16.43
CA THR A 405 32.92 24.60 -17.68
C THR A 405 33.66 23.29 -17.99
N GLY A 406 34.45 22.73 -17.06
CA GLY A 406 35.17 21.47 -17.17
C GLY A 406 34.48 20.24 -16.56
N ASP A 407 33.62 20.39 -15.55
CA ASP A 407 32.94 19.25 -14.89
C ASP A 407 31.43 19.26 -15.20
N VAL A 408 31.02 18.33 -16.04
CA VAL A 408 29.62 18.11 -16.44
C VAL A 408 29.24 16.70 -15.99
N THR A 409 28.14 16.54 -15.26
CA THR A 409 27.55 15.23 -14.98
C THR A 409 26.77 14.79 -16.21
N MET A 410 27.07 13.59 -16.71
CA MET A 410 26.50 13.04 -17.93
C MET A 410 25.94 11.65 -17.69
N GLU A 411 24.81 11.35 -18.32
CA GLU A 411 24.25 10.00 -18.38
C GLU A 411 24.32 9.48 -19.82
N CYS A 412 24.87 8.28 -20.00
CA CYS A 412 24.87 7.59 -21.29
C CYS A 412 23.44 7.11 -21.59
N SER A 413 22.90 7.45 -22.75
CA SER A 413 21.57 7.00 -23.17
C SER A 413 21.57 5.56 -23.72
N THR A 414 22.74 4.94 -23.90
CA THR A 414 22.91 3.58 -24.45
C THR A 414 23.43 2.59 -23.41
N LYS A 415 23.08 2.78 -22.13
CA LYS A 415 23.23 1.68 -21.17
C LYS A 415 22.01 0.77 -21.36
N ASP A 416 22.25 -0.46 -21.78
CA ASP A 416 21.30 -1.56 -21.56
C ASP A 416 21.12 -1.66 -20.04
N TYR A 417 20.10 -1.01 -19.49
CA TYR A 417 19.71 -1.21 -18.10
C TYR A 417 18.87 -2.48 -18.07
N ALA A 418 19.20 -3.39 -17.16
CA ALA A 418 18.25 -4.42 -16.80
C ALA A 418 17.02 -3.74 -16.20
N THR A 419 15.84 -4.11 -16.68
CA THR A 419 14.56 -3.59 -16.22
C THR A 419 13.72 -4.70 -15.63
N ALA A 420 12.91 -4.38 -14.63
CA ALA A 420 11.88 -5.26 -14.10
C ALA A 420 10.58 -4.47 -13.97
N SER A 421 9.45 -5.14 -14.13
CA SER A 421 8.16 -4.52 -14.40
C SER A 421 7.11 -4.90 -13.35
N PRO A 422 6.73 -3.98 -12.45
CA PRO A 422 5.49 -4.15 -11.67
C PRO A 422 4.30 -3.30 -12.13
N LEU A 423 3.12 -3.88 -11.96
CA LEU A 423 1.82 -3.24 -12.21
C LEU A 423 1.51 -2.17 -11.15
N SER A 424 1.31 -0.93 -11.63
CA SER A 424 1.07 0.27 -10.83
C SER A 424 -0.29 0.91 -11.12
N PHE A 425 -0.95 1.42 -10.08
CA PHE A 425 -2.34 1.90 -10.06
C PHE A 425 -2.37 3.38 -9.68
N ASP A 426 -2.83 4.23 -10.60
CA ASP A 426 -2.98 5.67 -10.42
C ASP A 426 -4.21 5.99 -9.55
N LEU A 427 -4.03 6.05 -8.23
CA LEU A 427 -5.14 6.29 -7.29
C LEU A 427 -5.65 7.73 -7.37
N GLU A 428 -4.76 8.68 -7.61
CA GLU A 428 -5.00 10.12 -7.65
C GLU A 428 -5.63 10.61 -8.96
N GLY A 429 -5.50 9.83 -10.04
CA GLY A 429 -6.00 10.17 -11.37
C GLY A 429 -5.18 11.20 -12.11
N ASP A 430 -3.89 11.30 -11.81
CA ASP A 430 -2.99 12.25 -12.44
C ASP A 430 -1.92 11.58 -13.32
N GLY A 431 -2.13 10.30 -13.63
CA GLY A 431 -1.32 9.42 -14.45
C GLY A 431 -0.22 8.73 -13.64
N VAL A 432 0.04 7.46 -13.98
CA VAL A 432 1.07 6.62 -13.35
C VAL A 432 2.46 7.27 -13.41
N LYS A 433 3.19 7.25 -12.29
CA LYS A 433 4.42 7.98 -11.99
C LYS A 433 5.37 7.21 -11.10
N THR A 434 6.65 7.58 -11.23
CA THR A 434 7.70 7.25 -10.28
C THR A 434 8.08 8.47 -9.43
N SER A 435 8.57 8.21 -8.22
CA SER A 435 9.10 9.24 -7.34
C SER A 435 10.57 9.57 -7.69
N ASP A 436 11.09 10.69 -7.19
CA ASP A 436 12.51 11.03 -7.31
C ASP A 436 13.38 10.23 -6.32
N GLU A 437 12.75 9.53 -5.38
CA GLU A 437 13.43 8.73 -4.37
C GLU A 437 14.06 7.49 -5.00
N LEU A 438 15.30 7.19 -4.58
CA LEU A 438 15.98 5.95 -4.93
C LEU A 438 15.94 5.02 -3.74
N ILE A 439 15.37 3.84 -3.95
CA ILE A 439 15.23 2.82 -2.93
C ILE A 439 16.03 1.58 -3.28
N ARG A 440 16.17 0.70 -2.29
CA ARG A 440 16.68 -0.65 -2.49
C ARG A 440 15.55 -1.65 -2.38
N TYR A 441 15.28 -2.39 -3.44
CA TYR A 441 14.21 -3.39 -3.51
C TYR A 441 14.62 -4.50 -4.50
N ASP A 442 14.30 -5.75 -4.19
CA ASP A 442 14.59 -6.91 -5.04
C ASP A 442 13.53 -7.01 -6.14
N ILE A 443 13.60 -6.12 -7.12
CA ILE A 443 12.51 -5.89 -8.08
C ILE A 443 12.34 -7.04 -9.09
N ASP A 444 13.32 -7.95 -9.22
CA ASP A 444 13.23 -9.12 -10.08
C ASP A 444 13.13 -10.46 -9.32
N GLY A 445 13.08 -10.42 -7.97
CA GLY A 445 12.93 -11.60 -7.14
C GLY A 445 14.14 -12.55 -7.19
N ASP A 446 15.33 -12.05 -7.55
CA ASP A 446 16.53 -12.90 -7.70
C ASP A 446 17.28 -13.15 -6.37
N GLY A 447 16.78 -12.57 -5.28
CA GLY A 447 17.37 -12.59 -3.95
C GLY A 447 18.38 -11.46 -3.71
N LYS A 448 18.49 -10.48 -4.62
CA LYS A 448 19.42 -9.33 -4.49
C LYS A 448 18.68 -8.00 -4.66
N LEU A 449 18.98 -7.09 -3.74
CA LEU A 449 18.43 -5.74 -3.77
C LEU A 449 19.03 -4.89 -4.90
N ASP A 450 18.16 -4.42 -5.79
CA ASP A 450 18.46 -3.45 -6.84
C ASP A 450 18.23 -2.01 -6.38
N THR A 451 18.86 -1.06 -7.07
CA THR A 451 18.59 0.38 -6.85
C THR A 451 17.70 0.90 -7.97
N ILE A 452 16.48 1.29 -7.62
CA ILE A 452 15.44 1.77 -8.55
C ILE A 452 14.84 3.08 -8.07
N ASN A 453 14.15 3.81 -8.96
CA ASN A 453 13.21 4.83 -8.48
C ASN A 453 12.04 4.16 -7.78
N ASP A 454 11.59 4.73 -6.67
CA ASP A 454 10.38 4.26 -6.02
C ASP A 454 9.14 4.58 -6.87
N SER A 455 8.06 3.85 -6.63
CA SER A 455 6.76 4.20 -7.19
C SER A 455 6.20 5.44 -6.49
N ALA A 456 5.61 6.37 -7.26
CA ALA A 456 4.80 7.44 -6.67
C ALA A 456 3.32 7.02 -6.55
N ASP A 457 2.95 5.94 -7.23
CA ASP A 457 1.61 5.37 -7.29
C ASP A 457 1.58 4.01 -6.60
N ALA A 458 0.38 3.45 -6.49
CA ALA A 458 0.17 2.22 -5.75
C ALA A 458 0.59 0.99 -6.56
N ILE A 459 1.17 -0.02 -5.90
CA ILE A 459 1.67 -1.25 -6.55
C ILE A 459 0.78 -2.42 -6.14
N LEU A 460 0.29 -3.18 -7.12
CA LEU A 460 -0.50 -4.38 -6.86
C LEU A 460 0.43 -5.56 -6.56
N VAL A 461 0.20 -6.20 -5.41
CA VAL A 461 1.05 -7.26 -4.86
C VAL A 461 0.22 -8.44 -4.37
N PHE A 462 0.85 -9.58 -4.17
CA PHE A 462 0.21 -10.78 -3.63
C PHE A 462 1.20 -11.53 -2.72
N ASP A 463 0.74 -12.57 -2.04
CA ASP A 463 1.53 -13.47 -1.18
C ASP A 463 1.74 -14.79 -1.94
N ALA A 464 2.91 -14.93 -2.57
CA ALA A 464 3.22 -16.07 -3.44
C ALA A 464 3.55 -17.33 -2.64
N ASP A 465 4.28 -17.17 -1.54
CA ASP A 465 4.80 -18.29 -0.76
C ASP A 465 3.92 -18.69 0.45
N GLY A 466 2.88 -17.90 0.71
CA GLY A 466 1.85 -18.13 1.72
C GLY A 466 2.31 -17.81 3.14
N ASP A 467 3.30 -16.93 3.31
CA ASP A 467 3.84 -16.56 4.62
C ASP A 467 3.02 -15.46 5.34
N GLY A 468 2.08 -14.84 4.63
CA GLY A 468 1.18 -13.81 5.11
C GLY A 468 1.68 -12.38 4.93
N ILE A 469 2.77 -12.17 4.19
CA ILE A 469 3.28 -10.88 3.76
C ILE A 469 3.15 -10.82 2.22
N SER A 470 2.77 -9.66 1.68
CA SER A 470 2.57 -9.51 0.24
C SER A 470 3.52 -8.48 -0.35
N GLY A 471 4.17 -8.83 -1.46
CA GLY A 471 5.08 -7.97 -2.19
C GLY A 471 6.44 -7.82 -1.51
N GLU A 472 6.95 -8.84 -0.82
CA GLU A 472 8.28 -8.79 -0.21
C GLU A 472 9.37 -8.50 -1.25
N ASP A 473 9.20 -9.04 -2.46
CA ASP A 473 10.06 -8.82 -3.62
C ASP A 473 9.28 -8.84 -4.95
N GLY A 474 10.00 -8.70 -6.06
CA GLY A 474 9.45 -8.63 -7.40
C GLY A 474 8.77 -9.90 -7.89
N SER A 475 9.03 -11.07 -7.27
CA SER A 475 8.30 -12.30 -7.59
C SER A 475 6.84 -12.25 -7.11
N GLU A 476 6.57 -11.44 -6.09
CA GLU A 476 5.27 -11.18 -5.49
C GLU A 476 4.57 -9.92 -6.03
N CYS A 477 5.14 -9.34 -7.09
CA CYS A 477 4.54 -8.25 -7.86
C CYS A 477 3.97 -8.80 -9.17
N PHE A 478 2.89 -8.19 -9.67
CA PHE A 478 2.39 -8.52 -11.02
C PHE A 478 3.27 -7.87 -12.08
N GLY A 479 3.90 -8.69 -12.92
CA GLY A 479 5.04 -8.30 -13.72
C GLY A 479 5.63 -9.38 -14.62
N ASP A 480 6.77 -9.09 -15.23
CA ASP A 480 7.58 -10.05 -15.99
C ASP A 480 8.27 -11.10 -15.09
N ASN A 481 8.47 -10.78 -13.81
CA ASN A 481 9.12 -11.66 -12.84
C ASN A 481 8.14 -12.36 -11.87
N THR A 482 6.83 -12.23 -12.08
CA THR A 482 5.81 -12.85 -11.23
C THR A 482 5.98 -14.36 -11.10
N ASP A 483 5.84 -14.85 -9.87
CA ASP A 483 5.79 -16.27 -9.51
C ASP A 483 4.43 -16.59 -8.86
N LEU A 484 3.41 -16.93 -9.67
CA LEU A 484 2.06 -17.19 -9.14
C LEU A 484 1.96 -18.54 -8.44
N ASP A 485 2.89 -19.47 -8.69
CA ASP A 485 2.85 -20.83 -8.12
C ASP A 485 3.73 -21.02 -6.88
N GLY A 486 4.53 -20.01 -6.55
CA GLY A 486 5.37 -19.92 -5.35
C GLY A 486 6.54 -20.90 -5.38
N ASP A 487 7.03 -21.29 -6.57
CA ASP A 487 8.14 -22.24 -6.70
C ASP A 487 9.55 -21.61 -6.58
N GLY A 488 9.61 -20.30 -6.41
CA GLY A 488 10.79 -19.44 -6.36
C GLY A 488 11.36 -19.10 -7.74
N LYS A 489 10.55 -19.14 -8.80
CA LYS A 489 10.95 -18.75 -10.17
C LYS A 489 9.80 -18.06 -10.90
N ALA A 490 10.15 -17.03 -11.66
CA ALA A 490 9.22 -16.38 -12.57
C ALA A 490 8.55 -17.37 -13.54
N ASP A 491 7.22 -17.24 -13.68
CA ASP A 491 6.36 -18.07 -14.53
C ASP A 491 6.51 -17.76 -16.03
N GLY A 492 7.18 -16.65 -16.37
CA GLY A 492 7.49 -16.25 -17.73
C GLY A 492 6.38 -15.49 -18.44
N TYR A 493 5.58 -14.72 -17.70
CA TYR A 493 4.65 -13.73 -18.26
C TYR A 493 5.43 -12.60 -18.95
N LYS A 494 4.83 -11.97 -19.96
CA LYS A 494 5.47 -10.89 -20.70
C LYS A 494 5.48 -9.55 -19.95
N ASP A 495 4.46 -9.33 -19.12
CA ASP A 495 4.16 -8.10 -18.38
C ASP A 495 3.14 -8.38 -17.28
N GLY A 496 2.90 -7.39 -16.40
CA GLY A 496 1.96 -7.49 -15.29
C GLY A 496 0.50 -7.63 -15.71
N PHE A 497 0.12 -7.17 -16.91
CA PHE A 497 -1.22 -7.39 -17.44
C PHE A 497 -1.48 -8.87 -17.71
N GLU A 498 -0.53 -9.56 -18.34
CA GLU A 498 -0.62 -11.01 -18.59
C GLU A 498 -0.62 -11.79 -17.28
N ALA A 499 0.22 -11.42 -16.33
CA ALA A 499 0.28 -12.07 -15.02
C ALA A 499 -1.06 -11.97 -14.26
N LEU A 500 -1.65 -10.77 -14.17
CA LEU A 500 -2.92 -10.58 -13.47
C LEU A 500 -4.07 -11.33 -14.16
N LYS A 501 -4.09 -11.31 -15.49
CA LYS A 501 -5.07 -12.06 -16.29
C LYS A 501 -4.93 -13.57 -16.11
N ALA A 502 -3.69 -14.08 -16.03
CA ALA A 502 -3.43 -15.49 -15.79
C ALA A 502 -3.95 -15.93 -14.42
N LEU A 503 -3.79 -15.12 -13.38
CA LEU A 503 -4.34 -15.39 -12.06
C LEU A 503 -5.88 -15.45 -12.09
N ALA A 504 -6.52 -14.47 -12.71
CA ALA A 504 -7.97 -14.42 -12.86
C ALA A 504 -8.52 -15.62 -13.65
N ASP A 505 -7.85 -16.00 -14.74
CA ASP A 505 -8.19 -17.16 -15.58
C ASP A 505 -8.00 -18.48 -14.82
N GLN A 506 -6.93 -18.60 -14.01
CA GLN A 506 -6.65 -19.79 -13.20
C GLN A 506 -7.77 -20.09 -12.21
N GLU A 507 -8.32 -19.04 -11.58
CA GLU A 507 -9.43 -19.15 -10.65
C GLU A 507 -10.81 -19.22 -11.33
N GLY A 508 -10.86 -18.97 -12.64
CA GLY A 508 -12.10 -18.95 -13.41
C GLY A 508 -13.04 -17.82 -12.98
N LEU A 509 -12.46 -16.70 -12.53
CA LEU A 509 -13.18 -15.47 -12.14
C LEU A 509 -13.63 -14.71 -13.39
N VAL A 510 -12.78 -14.72 -14.42
CA VAL A 510 -13.09 -14.14 -15.73
C VAL A 510 -13.19 -15.24 -16.79
N ASP A 511 -13.93 -14.98 -17.87
CA ASP A 511 -14.02 -15.90 -19.02
C ASP A 511 -13.42 -15.31 -20.32
N GLY A 512 -12.92 -14.07 -20.24
CA GLY A 512 -12.24 -13.37 -21.32
C GLY A 512 -13.12 -12.99 -22.52
N VAL A 513 -14.43 -13.31 -22.47
CA VAL A 513 -15.36 -13.17 -23.62
C VAL A 513 -16.62 -12.40 -23.25
N TYR A 514 -17.19 -12.70 -22.09
CA TYR A 514 -18.37 -12.07 -21.52
C TYR A 514 -18.06 -11.35 -20.21
N ASP A 515 -16.99 -11.78 -19.54
CA ASP A 515 -16.48 -11.18 -18.33
C ASP A 515 -14.96 -10.97 -18.42
N THR A 516 -14.55 -9.71 -18.29
CA THR A 516 -13.13 -9.28 -18.29
C THR A 516 -12.81 -8.43 -17.07
N THR A 517 -13.70 -8.45 -16.08
CA THR A 517 -13.67 -7.55 -14.95
C THR A 517 -13.62 -8.37 -13.68
N LEU A 518 -12.64 -8.10 -12.84
CA LEU A 518 -12.61 -8.56 -11.46
C LEU A 518 -13.47 -7.61 -10.63
N ASP A 519 -14.67 -8.06 -10.24
CA ASP A 519 -15.56 -7.26 -9.40
C ASP A 519 -15.27 -7.44 -7.89
N GLU A 520 -16.07 -6.80 -7.04
CA GLU A 520 -15.88 -6.85 -5.58
C GLU A 520 -15.90 -8.28 -5.01
N GLU A 521 -16.65 -9.20 -5.63
CA GLU A 521 -16.74 -10.60 -5.19
C GLU A 521 -15.48 -11.37 -5.61
N ASP A 522 -14.99 -11.12 -6.83
CA ASP A 522 -13.76 -11.72 -7.35
C ASP A 522 -12.52 -11.25 -6.59
N LEU A 523 -12.42 -9.93 -6.34
CA LEU A 523 -11.31 -9.34 -5.60
C LEU A 523 -11.23 -9.90 -4.18
N LYS A 524 -12.36 -10.14 -3.50
CA LYS A 524 -12.38 -10.82 -2.19
C LYS A 524 -11.81 -12.22 -2.25
N VAL A 525 -12.12 -12.98 -3.30
CA VAL A 525 -11.56 -14.33 -3.48
C VAL A 525 -10.04 -14.25 -3.64
N LEU A 526 -9.55 -13.27 -4.38
CA LEU A 526 -8.11 -13.08 -4.59
C LEU A 526 -7.40 -12.59 -3.33
N GLU A 527 -7.98 -11.65 -2.57
CA GLU A 527 -7.43 -11.24 -1.26
C GLU A 527 -7.35 -12.43 -0.29
N GLU A 528 -8.41 -13.23 -0.20
CA GLU A 528 -8.49 -14.36 0.75
C GLU A 528 -7.55 -15.53 0.37
N LYS A 529 -7.35 -15.77 -0.93
CA LYS A 529 -6.63 -16.96 -1.41
C LYS A 529 -5.17 -16.70 -1.73
N TYR A 530 -4.86 -15.52 -2.25
CA TYR A 530 -3.54 -15.15 -2.74
C TYR A 530 -2.92 -14.00 -1.95
N GLY A 531 -3.57 -13.50 -0.90
CA GLY A 531 -3.11 -12.30 -0.22
C GLY A 531 -3.04 -11.11 -1.17
N LEU A 532 -3.93 -11.05 -2.20
CA LEU A 532 -3.94 -9.91 -3.12
C LEU A 532 -4.12 -8.62 -2.32
N GLN A 533 -3.17 -7.71 -2.42
CA GLN A 533 -3.10 -6.48 -1.64
C GLN A 533 -2.49 -5.36 -2.50
N ILE A 534 -2.46 -4.15 -1.94
CA ILE A 534 -1.89 -2.99 -2.59
C ILE A 534 -0.98 -2.20 -1.65
N LYS A 535 0.18 -1.81 -2.17
CA LYS A 535 1.14 -0.92 -1.50
C LYS A 535 0.95 0.50 -2.00
N THR A 536 0.66 1.45 -1.11
CA THR A 536 0.25 2.82 -1.50
C THR A 536 1.33 3.89 -1.26
N ASP A 537 2.45 3.54 -0.64
CA ASP A 537 3.53 4.47 -0.27
C ASP A 537 4.90 3.93 -0.73
N GLY A 538 4.95 3.42 -1.96
CA GLY A 538 6.16 2.84 -2.57
C GLY A 538 6.39 1.36 -2.27
N TYR A 539 7.44 0.78 -2.84
CA TYR A 539 7.71 -0.67 -2.78
C TYR A 539 8.01 -1.18 -1.38
N ASN A 540 8.63 -0.35 -0.54
CA ASN A 540 9.01 -0.71 0.83
C ASN A 540 7.89 -0.43 1.85
N SER A 541 6.71 0.00 1.41
CA SER A 541 5.57 0.18 2.30
C SER A 541 4.94 -1.16 2.68
N GLU A 542 4.18 -1.15 3.76
CA GLU A 542 3.28 -2.25 4.09
C GLU A 542 2.16 -2.34 3.04
N ALA A 543 1.74 -3.56 2.75
CA ALA A 543 0.61 -3.82 1.88
C ALA A 543 -0.71 -3.71 2.67
N SER A 544 -1.77 -3.26 2.01
CA SER A 544 -3.10 -3.07 2.58
C SER A 544 -4.18 -3.69 1.69
N SER A 545 -5.37 -3.92 2.23
CA SER A 545 -6.50 -4.40 1.42
C SER A 545 -6.82 -3.42 0.28
N LEU A 546 -7.17 -3.96 -0.88
CA LEU A 546 -7.69 -3.21 -2.02
C LEU A 546 -8.93 -2.41 -1.60
N PHE A 547 -9.78 -2.99 -0.74
CA PHE A 547 -11.00 -2.32 -0.27
C PHE A 547 -10.71 -1.17 0.68
N ASP A 548 -9.65 -1.25 1.49
CA ASP A 548 -9.18 -0.15 2.34
C ASP A 548 -8.62 1.00 1.49
N ALA A 549 -7.97 0.68 0.37
CA ALA A 549 -7.58 1.65 -0.66
C ALA A 549 -8.77 2.17 -1.49
N GLY A 550 -9.98 1.63 -1.28
CA GLY A 550 -11.21 2.02 -1.98
C GLY A 550 -11.37 1.42 -3.36
N ILE A 551 -10.54 0.45 -3.75
CA ILE A 551 -10.61 -0.28 -5.02
C ILE A 551 -11.73 -1.31 -4.95
N THR A 552 -12.58 -1.32 -5.96
CA THR A 552 -13.80 -2.15 -6.00
C THR A 552 -13.95 -2.96 -7.29
N GLU A 553 -13.17 -2.63 -8.32
CA GLU A 553 -13.25 -3.27 -9.62
C GLU A 553 -11.91 -3.13 -10.35
N ILE A 554 -11.43 -4.16 -11.05
CA ILE A 554 -10.28 -4.10 -11.96
C ILE A 554 -10.66 -4.72 -13.31
N ASN A 555 -10.53 -3.95 -14.39
CA ASN A 555 -10.82 -4.36 -15.76
C ASN A 555 -9.54 -4.79 -16.48
N LEU A 556 -9.47 -6.07 -16.87
CA LEU A 556 -8.27 -6.74 -17.38
C LEU A 556 -7.98 -6.52 -18.88
N ALA A 557 -8.64 -5.52 -19.49
CA ALA A 557 -8.65 -5.25 -20.92
C ALA A 557 -9.13 -6.44 -21.79
N THR A 558 -9.64 -6.11 -22.99
CA THR A 558 -10.08 -7.13 -23.97
C THR A 558 -9.00 -7.46 -25.01
N THR A 559 -7.90 -6.70 -25.01
CA THR A 559 -6.78 -6.84 -25.95
C THR A 559 -5.51 -7.17 -25.19
N ASP A 560 -4.65 -8.01 -25.76
CA ASP A 560 -3.32 -8.30 -25.20
C ASP A 560 -2.23 -7.37 -25.79
N GLU A 561 -2.62 -6.42 -26.66
CA GLU A 561 -1.73 -5.42 -27.25
C GLU A 561 -1.32 -4.36 -26.22
N THR A 562 -0.02 -4.16 -26.07
CA THR A 562 0.57 -3.15 -25.19
C THR A 562 1.35 -2.11 -25.97
N THR A 563 1.48 -0.92 -25.39
CA THR A 563 2.27 0.20 -25.94
C THR A 563 3.32 0.59 -24.92
N LEU A 564 4.59 0.62 -25.33
CA LEU A 564 5.73 1.01 -24.50
C LEU A 564 6.08 2.49 -24.74
N HIS A 565 6.11 3.27 -23.67
CA HIS A 565 6.55 4.65 -23.63
C HIS A 565 7.92 4.72 -22.96
N LYS A 566 8.96 4.91 -23.75
CA LYS A 566 10.34 4.92 -23.26
C LYS A 566 10.63 6.15 -22.41
N ASN A 567 11.38 5.98 -21.32
CA ASN A 567 11.85 7.04 -20.44
C ASN A 567 10.74 8.05 -20.07
N PHE A 568 9.57 7.54 -19.69
CA PHE A 568 8.34 8.34 -19.59
C PHE A 568 8.42 9.45 -18.53
N ASP A 569 9.31 9.27 -17.55
CA ASP A 569 9.52 10.15 -16.41
C ASP A 569 10.84 10.94 -16.46
N GLY A 570 11.66 10.71 -17.50
CA GLY A 570 12.99 11.29 -17.62
C GLY A 570 14.06 10.68 -16.69
N LYS A 571 13.78 9.55 -16.05
CA LYS A 571 14.64 8.85 -15.08
C LYS A 571 15.05 7.45 -15.53
N GLN A 572 14.82 7.15 -16.82
CA GLN A 572 15.09 5.90 -17.53
C GLN A 572 14.10 4.78 -17.22
N ASN A 573 13.00 5.06 -16.52
CA ASN A 573 11.92 4.08 -16.39
C ASN A 573 11.04 4.15 -17.63
N ASP A 574 10.55 3.00 -18.10
CA ASP A 574 9.59 2.93 -19.19
C ASP A 574 8.19 2.67 -18.63
N LEU A 575 7.16 3.12 -19.35
CA LEU A 575 5.76 2.87 -18.99
C LEU A 575 5.13 2.02 -20.08
N MET A 576 4.57 0.87 -19.71
CA MET A 576 3.80 0.04 -20.62
C MET A 576 2.31 0.15 -20.31
N THR A 577 1.53 0.59 -21.29
CA THR A 577 0.08 0.78 -21.18
C THR A 577 -0.67 -0.24 -22.02
N GLN A 578 -1.85 -0.66 -21.57
CA GLN A 578 -2.76 -1.53 -22.31
C GLN A 578 -4.13 -0.86 -22.48
N GLU A 579 -4.67 -0.86 -23.70
CA GLU A 579 -5.97 -0.22 -23.96
C GLU A 579 -7.10 -0.96 -23.21
N GLY A 580 -7.78 -0.25 -22.31
CA GLY A 580 -8.87 -0.79 -21.51
C GLY A 580 -8.45 -1.39 -20.15
N ALA A 581 -7.19 -1.26 -19.77
CA ALA A 581 -6.70 -1.53 -18.42
C ALA A 581 -7.12 -0.39 -17.48
N THR A 582 -8.25 -0.58 -16.80
CA THR A 582 -8.82 0.42 -15.88
C THR A 582 -9.24 -0.22 -14.57
N PHE A 583 -9.43 0.57 -13.52
CA PHE A 583 -9.98 0.10 -12.25
C PHE A 583 -10.92 1.14 -11.64
N VAL A 584 -11.77 0.73 -10.70
CA VAL A 584 -12.68 1.64 -10.00
C VAL A 584 -12.20 1.81 -8.57
N VAL A 585 -11.84 3.05 -8.21
CA VAL A 585 -11.44 3.45 -6.86
C VAL A 585 -12.31 4.59 -6.37
N ASN A 586 -12.89 4.44 -5.18
CA ASN A 586 -13.81 5.42 -4.60
C ASN A 586 -14.98 5.82 -5.53
N GLY A 587 -15.38 4.90 -6.42
CA GLY A 587 -16.43 5.11 -7.43
C GLY A 587 -16.00 5.90 -8.67
N GLU A 588 -14.70 6.17 -8.84
CA GLU A 588 -14.12 6.79 -10.04
C GLU A 588 -13.30 5.77 -10.83
N GLU A 589 -13.45 5.79 -12.16
CA GLU A 589 -12.65 4.97 -13.08
C GLU A 589 -11.27 5.62 -13.28
N ARG A 590 -10.22 4.82 -13.13
CA ARG A 590 -8.80 5.18 -13.20
C ARG A 590 -8.04 4.19 -14.08
N GLU A 591 -6.81 4.54 -14.45
CA GLU A 591 -5.95 3.72 -15.30
C GLU A 591 -4.85 3.06 -14.47
N TYR A 592 -4.47 1.83 -14.81
CA TYR A 592 -3.29 1.18 -14.26
C TYR A 592 -2.34 0.82 -15.41
N ALA A 593 -1.05 0.79 -15.12
CA ALA A 593 -0.02 0.57 -16.11
C ALA A 593 1.15 -0.20 -15.50
N ASP A 594 1.98 -0.79 -16.36
CA ASP A 594 3.17 -1.52 -15.93
C ASP A 594 4.39 -0.61 -16.03
N ILE A 595 5.13 -0.43 -14.92
CA ILE A 595 6.33 0.41 -14.89
C ILE A 595 7.56 -0.48 -14.99
N TRP A 596 8.35 -0.28 -16.05
CA TRP A 596 9.62 -0.95 -16.24
C TRP A 596 10.73 -0.13 -15.59
N HIS A 597 11.07 -0.49 -14.35
CA HIS A 597 12.07 0.23 -13.55
C HIS A 597 13.49 -0.07 -14.04
N ALA A 598 14.27 0.98 -14.32
CA ALA A 598 15.69 0.83 -14.63
C ALA A 598 16.49 0.57 -13.36
N LYS A 599 17.28 -0.51 -13.36
CA LYS A 599 18.23 -0.84 -12.30
C LYS A 599 19.48 0.03 -12.47
N LYS A 600 19.68 0.99 -11.56
CA LYS A 600 20.64 2.10 -11.76
C LYS A 600 22.10 1.73 -11.48
N ASP A 601 22.34 0.71 -10.66
CA ASP A 601 23.67 0.26 -10.25
C ASP A 601 23.72 -1.28 -10.13
N GLU A 602 24.47 -1.95 -11.02
CA GLU A 602 25.02 -3.31 -10.79
C GLU A 602 26.48 -3.24 -10.32
#